data_AF-A0A942MZV5-F1
#
_entry.id   AF-A0A942MZV5-F1
#
_cell.length_a   1.000
_cell.length_b   1.000
_cell.length_c   1.000
_cell.angle_alpha   90.00
_cell.angle_beta   90.00
_cell.angle_gamma   90.00
#
_symmetry.space_group_name_H-M   'P 1'
#
loop_
_entity.id
_entity.type
_entity.pdbx_description
1 polymer ?
#
loop_
_entity_poly.entity_id
_entity_poly.type
_entity_poly.pdbx_seq_one_letter_code
_entity_poly.pdbx_strand_id
1 'polypeptide(L)' 'MSELLGRRLRALRRLKRYTQQDLASEVGISVSMLSSIERGGKYPRVDLLRKIARVLNVPVEELFVLPEIVQKHSL' A
#
# COMPACT_ATOMS: atom_id res chain seq x y z
N MET A 1 11.37 7.30 -0.27
CA MET A 1 10.28 7.14 -1.28
C MET A 1 9.48 5.84 -1.09
N SER A 2 10.12 4.66 -1.04
CA SER A 2 9.39 3.38 -0.89
C SER A 2 8.66 3.23 0.45
N GLU A 3 9.17 3.80 1.54
CA GLU A 3 8.57 3.68 2.88
C GLU A 3 7.21 4.38 2.99
N LEU A 4 7.05 5.53 2.31
CA LEU A 4 5.79 6.28 2.27
C LEU A 4 4.73 5.52 1.46
N LEU A 5 5.11 5.02 0.28
CA LEU A 5 4.28 4.12 -0.54
C LEU A 5 3.86 2.87 0.25
N GLY A 6 4.81 2.21 0.91
CA GLY A 6 4.55 1.01 1.72
C GLY A 6 3.54 1.27 2.84
N ARG A 7 3.71 2.39 3.57
CA ARG A 7 2.74 2.84 4.59
C ARG A 7 1.36 3.13 4.00
N ARG A 8 1.30 3.80 2.85
CA ARG A 8 0.02 4.11 2.16
C ARG A 8 -0.70 2.84 1.73
N LEU A 9 0.02 1.91 1.12
CA LEU A 9 -0.50 0.62 0.68
C LEU A 9 -1.05 -0.18 1.88
N ARG A 10 -0.31 -0.25 2.98
CA ARG A 10 -0.78 -0.88 4.23
C ARG A 10 -2.06 -0.23 4.75
N ALA A 11 -2.14 1.10 4.73
CA ALA A 11 -3.31 1.84 5.19
C ALA A 11 -4.55 1.51 4.33
N LEU A 12 -4.42 1.58 3.01
CA LEU A 12 -5.50 1.25 2.07
C LEU A 12 -5.94 -0.21 2.20
N ARG A 13 -4.99 -1.14 2.33
CA ARG A 13 -5.31 -2.56 2.55
C ARG A 13 -6.18 -2.75 3.80
N ARG A 14 -5.80 -2.13 4.92
CA ARG A 14 -6.56 -2.22 6.18
C ARG A 14 -7.91 -1.53 6.08
N LEU A 15 -7.99 -0.38 5.41
CA LEU A 15 -9.25 0.34 5.16
C LEU A 15 -10.24 -0.52 4.37
N LYS A 16 -9.75 -1.28 3.39
CA LYS A 16 -10.52 -2.23 2.59
C LYS A 16 -10.70 -3.60 3.26
N ARG A 17 -10.27 -3.75 4.52
CA ARG A 17 -10.42 -4.95 5.37
C ARG A 17 -9.72 -6.22 4.86
N TYR A 18 -8.66 -6.07 4.06
CA TYR A 18 -7.83 -7.20 3.63
C TYR A 18 -6.75 -7.52 4.68
N THR A 19 -6.55 -8.80 5.00
CA THR A 19 -5.31 -9.27 5.63
C THR A 19 -4.15 -9.24 4.62
N GLN A 20 -2.91 -9.45 5.06
CA GLN A 20 -1.79 -9.58 4.12
C GLN A 20 -1.93 -10.86 3.28
N GLN A 21 -2.44 -11.95 3.88
CA GLN A 21 -2.77 -13.19 3.20
C GLN A 21 -3.77 -12.95 2.06
N ASP A 22 -4.88 -12.26 2.34
CA ASP A 22 -5.93 -12.01 1.35
C ASP A 22 -5.38 -11.22 0.16
N LEU A 23 -4.76 -10.06 0.41
CA LEU A 23 -4.27 -9.22 -0.68
C LEU A 23 -3.14 -9.90 -1.46
N ALA A 24 -2.24 -10.62 -0.79
CA ALA A 24 -1.15 -11.32 -1.45
C ALA A 24 -1.68 -12.42 -2.39
N SER A 25 -2.72 -13.16 -1.95
CA SER A 25 -3.41 -14.16 -2.75
C SER A 25 -4.05 -13.53 -4.00
N GLU A 26 -4.88 -12.50 -3.82
CA GLU A 26 -5.57 -11.80 -4.90
C GLU A 26 -4.59 -11.21 -5.94
N VAL A 27 -3.47 -10.65 -5.48
CA VAL A 27 -2.47 -10.06 -6.39
C VAL A 27 -1.43 -11.06 -6.88
N GLY A 28 -1.46 -12.32 -6.43
CA GLY A 28 -0.60 -13.39 -6.91
C GLY A 28 0.87 -13.23 -6.53
N ILE A 29 1.13 -12.83 -5.28
CA ILE A 29 2.49 -12.73 -4.70
C ILE A 29 2.56 -13.45 -3.35
N SER A 30 3.77 -13.66 -2.83
CA SER A 30 3.91 -14.18 -1.47
C SER A 30 3.53 -13.11 -0.42
N VAL A 31 3.04 -13.57 0.73
CA VAL A 31 2.79 -12.72 1.91
C VAL A 31 4.06 -11.99 2.34
N SER A 32 5.22 -12.66 2.25
CA SER A 32 6.53 -12.06 2.56
C SER A 32 6.90 -10.91 1.61
N MET A 33 6.57 -11.03 0.32
CA MET A 33 6.79 -9.96 -0.65
C MET A 33 5.88 -8.77 -0.35
N LEU A 34 4.58 -9.01 -0.13
CA LEU A 34 3.65 -7.95 0.26
C LEU A 34 4.14 -7.24 1.54
N SER A 35 4.54 -8.02 2.53
CA SER A 35 5.04 -7.49 3.80
C SER A 35 6.33 -6.68 3.64
N SER A 36 7.23 -7.06 2.73
CA SER A 36 8.43 -6.29 2.40
C SER A 36 8.08 -4.96 1.72
N ILE A 37 7.13 -4.97 0.79
CA ILE A 37 6.61 -3.76 0.13
C ILE A 37 6.00 -2.80 1.15
N GLU A 38 5.15 -3.30 2.07
CA GLU A 38 4.48 -2.47 3.08
C GLU A 38 5.43 -1.82 4.09
N ARG A 39 6.59 -2.44 4.33
CA ARG A 39 7.67 -1.86 5.14
C ARG A 39 8.64 -0.98 4.34
N GLY A 40 8.43 -0.82 3.04
CA GLY A 40 9.31 -0.07 2.15
C GLY A 40 10.61 -0.80 1.77
N GLY A 41 10.77 -2.07 2.14
CA GLY A 41 11.96 -2.88 1.86
C GLY A 41 12.09 -3.31 0.39
N LYS A 42 11.01 -3.21 -0.38
CA LYS A 42 11.02 -3.49 -1.82
C LYS A 42 10.10 -2.52 -2.57
N TYR A 43 10.57 -2.00 -3.70
CA TYR A 43 9.75 -1.24 -4.61
C TYR A 43 9.07 -2.20 -5.62
N PRO A 44 7.73 -2.28 -5.65
CA PRO A 44 7.02 -3.13 -6.59
C PRO A 44 7.08 -2.59 -8.02
N ARG A 45 6.99 -3.47 -9.03
CA ARG A 45 6.86 -3.07 -10.43
C ARG A 45 5.50 -2.39 -10.68
N VAL A 46 5.43 -1.56 -11.72
CA VAL A 46 4.21 -0.82 -12.09
C VAL A 46 3.00 -1.75 -12.27
N ASP A 47 3.17 -2.92 -12.88
CA ASP A 47 2.05 -3.86 -13.07
C ASP A 47 1.49 -4.38 -11.76
N LEU A 48 2.35 -4.63 -10.77
CA LEU A 48 1.94 -5.05 -9.44
C LEU A 48 1.20 -3.92 -8.71
N LEU A 49 1.66 -2.67 -8.85
CA LEU A 49 0.95 -1.50 -8.31
C LEU A 49 -0.45 -1.36 -8.91
N ARG A 50 -0.58 -1.52 -10.24
CA ARG A 50 -1.88 -1.49 -10.92
C ARG A 50 -2.79 -2.62 -10.45
N LYS A 51 -2.26 -3.83 -10.25
CA LYS A 51 -3.04 -4.98 -9.74
C LYS A 51 -3.52 -4.74 -8.30
N ILE A 52 -2.65 -4.22 -7.43
CA ILE A 52 -2.99 -3.86 -6.06
C ILE A 52 -4.09 -2.79 -6.03
N ALA A 53 -3.96 -1.72 -6.81
CA ALA A 53 -4.98 -0.67 -6.90
C ALA A 53 -6.33 -1.22 -7.36
N ARG A 54 -6.33 -2.11 -8.36
CA ARG A 54 -7.54 -2.80 -8.86
C ARG A 54 -8.21 -3.64 -7.76
N VAL A 55 -7.46 -4.48 -7.05
CA VAL A 55 -8.01 -5.33 -5.96
C VAL A 55 -8.55 -4.49 -4.82
N LEU A 56 -7.86 -3.41 -4.46
CA LEU A 56 -8.31 -2.48 -3.41
C LEU A 56 -9.44 -1.55 -3.88
N ASN A 57 -9.84 -1.61 -5.15
CA ASN A 57 -10.83 -0.75 -5.77
C ASN A 57 -10.57 0.73 -5.48
N VAL A 58 -9.39 1.20 -5.90
CA VAL A 58 -8.94 2.60 -5.84
C VAL A 58 -8.18 2.98 -7.12
N PRO A 59 -8.13 4.27 -7.48
CA PRO A 59 -7.19 4.76 -8.50
C PRO A 59 -5.75 4.44 -8.12
N VAL A 60 -4.85 4.26 -9.10
CA VAL A 60 -3.44 3.92 -8.81
C VAL A 60 -2.70 5.07 -8.15
N GLU A 61 -3.13 6.29 -8.43
CA GLU A 61 -2.66 7.55 -7.85
C GLU A 61 -2.87 7.58 -6.34
N GLU A 62 -3.93 6.92 -5.85
CA GLU A 62 -4.27 6.84 -4.43
C GLU A 62 -3.18 6.14 -3.60
N LEU A 63 -2.36 5.29 -4.24
CA LEU A 63 -1.20 4.65 -3.61
C LEU A 63 -0.07 5.66 -3.29
N PHE A 64 -0.11 6.84 -3.91
CA PHE A 64 0.90 7.90 -3.79
C PHE A 64 0.36 9.14 -3.07
N VAL A 65 -0.94 9.22 -2.78
CA VAL A 65 -1.52 10.29 -1.97
C VAL A 65 -1.10 10.08 -0.52
N LEU A 66 -0.32 11.01 0.02
CA LEU A 66 0.04 11.05 1.42
C LEU A 66 -0.95 11.93 2.17
N PRO A 67 -1.47 11.51 3.33
CA PRO A 67 -2.22 12.42 4.17
C PRO A 67 -1.31 13.61 4.52
N GLU A 68 -1.84 14.82 4.40
CA GLU A 68 -1.12 16.01 4.84
C GLU A 68 -0.68 15.80 6.28
N ILE A 69 0.61 15.98 6.55
CA ILE A 69 1.10 16.04 7.92
C ILE A 69 0.53 17.34 8.47
N VAL A 70 -0.61 17.24 9.16
CA VAL A 70 -1.10 18.35 9.99
C VAL A 70 -0.02 18.58 11.04
N GLN A 71 0.83 19.58 10.81
CA GLN A 71 1.71 20.10 11.83
C GLN A 71 0.79 20.57 12.95
N LYS A 72 0.73 19.80 14.04
CA LYS A 72 0.19 20.30 15.30
C LYS A 72 1.08 21.48 15.68
N HIS A 73 0.67 22.68 15.27
CA HIS A 73 1.10 23.87 15.98
C HIS A 73 0.53 23.72 17.38
N SER A 74 1.42 23.36 18.31
CA SER A 74 1.19 23.50 19.74
C SER A 74 0.71 24.93 20.00
N LEU A 75 -0.50 25.05 20.56
CA LEU A 75 -0.86 26.22 21.35
C LEU A 75 -0.23 26.09 22.73
#